data_AF-A0A1F3IYK3-F1
#
_entry.id   AF-A0A1F3IYK3-F1
#
_cell.length_a   1.000
_cell.length_b   1.000
_cell.length_c   1.000
_cell.angle_alpha   90.00
_cell.angle_beta   90.00
_cell.angle_gamma   90.00
#
_symmetry.space_group_name_H-M   'P 1'
#
loop_
_entity.id
_entity.type
_entity.pdbx_description
1 polymer ?
#
loop_
_entity_poly.entity_id
_entity_poly.type
_entity_poly.pdbx_seq_one_letter_code
_entity_poly.pdbx_strand_id
1 'polypeptide(L)'
;MNLNELKRYVENTCKQPTNSLTDAFYSEHILIVYDYCNQLCNILDVNNVNKEIVLISALLHDISAVQDFKTLPTHNIDSAEIAEKLLLENKYPFEKIEKVRQCIENHVTHIKINEGSINDVILSNADAIAQIIKPVYWLFFSYKIRNFNFQDGKKWFSSRINSNWNSLIEPAKELIEDKYMIIKYLIQQ
;
A
#
# COMPACT_ATOMS: atom_id res chain seq x y z
N MET A 1 5.23 -18.76 10.55
CA MET A 1 5.20 -17.33 10.91
C MET A 1 3.77 -16.85 11.06
N ASN A 2 3.39 -16.13 12.12
CA ASN A 2 2.08 -15.47 12.28
C ASN A 2 2.13 -13.98 11.86
N LEU A 3 0.99 -13.28 11.85
CA LEU A 3 0.91 -11.87 11.44
C LEU A 3 1.82 -10.92 12.26
N ASN A 4 1.99 -11.15 13.57
CA ASN A 4 2.86 -10.31 14.39
C ASN A 4 4.34 -10.53 14.05
N GLU A 5 4.73 -11.77 13.79
CA GLU A 5 6.07 -12.11 13.32
C GLU A 5 6.34 -11.53 11.93
N LEU A 6 5.36 -11.59 11.01
CA LEU A 6 5.46 -10.96 9.69
C LEU A 6 5.59 -9.44 9.79
N LYS A 7 4.80 -8.81 10.66
CA LYS A 7 4.86 -7.37 10.93
C LYS A 7 6.24 -6.94 11.43
N ARG A 8 6.87 -7.72 12.32
CA ARG A 8 8.25 -7.50 12.77
C ARG A 8 9.28 -7.75 11.66
N TYR A 9 9.09 -8.78 10.84
CA TYR A 9 9.96 -9.04 9.70
C TYR A 9 9.99 -7.83 8.76
N VAL A 10 8.82 -7.30 8.38
CA VAL A 10 8.72 -6.14 7.48
C VAL A 10 9.30 -4.88 8.13
N GLU A 11 9.05 -4.65 9.42
CA GLU A 11 9.66 -3.54 10.16
C GLU A 11 11.18 -3.60 10.12
N ASN A 12 11.75 -4.78 10.41
CA ASN A 12 13.20 -4.99 10.40
C ASN A 12 13.80 -4.84 9.00
N THR A 13 13.07 -5.25 7.96
CA THR A 13 13.48 -5.05 6.56
C THR A 13 13.50 -3.56 6.20
N CYS A 14 12.48 -2.79 6.62
CA CYS A 14 12.45 -1.34 6.39
C CYS A 14 13.57 -0.59 7.12
N LYS A 15 14.00 -1.08 8.28
CA LYS A 15 15.11 -0.51 9.06
C LYS A 15 16.50 -0.83 8.50
N GLN A 16 16.61 -1.66 7.45
CA GLN A 16 17.92 -1.95 6.87
C GLN A 16 18.51 -0.70 6.21
N PRO A 17 19.82 -0.42 6.38
CA PRO A 17 20.48 0.75 5.77
C PRO A 17 20.41 0.78 4.24
N THR A 18 20.14 -0.35 3.60
CA THR A 18 20.00 -0.48 2.15
C THR A 18 18.65 0.03 1.62
N ASN A 19 17.67 0.25 2.49
CA ASN A 19 16.34 0.71 2.11
C ASN A 19 16.37 2.18 1.66
N SER A 20 16.22 2.41 0.35
CA SER A 20 16.20 3.76 -0.24
C SER A 20 14.93 4.55 0.08
N LEU A 21 13.86 3.87 0.54
CA LEU A 21 12.61 4.48 0.97
C LEU A 21 12.67 4.98 2.42
N THR A 22 13.78 4.73 3.13
CA THR A 22 13.99 5.01 4.56
C THR A 22 13.15 4.16 5.50
N ASP A 23 13.55 4.09 6.76
CA ASP A 23 12.82 3.37 7.82
C ASP A 23 11.40 3.94 8.04
N ALA A 24 11.22 5.25 7.80
CA ALA A 24 9.94 5.92 7.87
C ALA A 24 8.88 5.32 6.94
N PHE A 25 9.27 4.65 5.85
CA PHE A 25 8.32 3.99 4.95
C PHE A 25 7.45 2.95 5.65
N TYR A 26 7.97 2.32 6.71
CA TYR A 26 7.18 1.39 7.51
C TYR A 26 5.98 2.08 8.18
N SER A 27 6.22 3.16 8.94
CA SER A 27 5.17 3.84 9.71
C SER A 27 4.34 4.82 8.88
N GLU A 28 4.91 5.39 7.83
CA GLU A 28 4.24 6.38 6.97
C GLU A 28 3.58 5.77 5.73
N HIS A 29 3.81 4.49 5.43
CA HIS A 29 3.15 3.80 4.32
C HIS A 29 2.61 2.43 4.70
N ILE A 30 3.49 1.44 4.94
CA ILE A 30 3.08 0.04 5.09
C ILE A 30 2.05 -0.15 6.22
N LEU A 31 2.29 0.44 7.39
CA LEU A 31 1.34 0.37 8.52
C LEU A 31 0.03 1.09 8.22
N ILE A 32 0.07 2.17 7.46
CA ILE A 32 -1.13 2.92 7.07
C ILE A 32 -1.98 2.07 6.13
N VAL A 33 -1.36 1.44 5.14
CA VAL A 33 -2.05 0.48 4.25
C VAL A 33 -2.65 -0.65 5.07
N TYR A 34 -1.90 -1.25 6.00
CA TYR A 34 -2.39 -2.29 6.89
C TYR A 34 -3.62 -1.86 7.71
N ASP A 35 -3.57 -0.69 8.34
CA ASP A 35 -4.63 -0.18 9.20
C ASP A 35 -5.90 0.19 8.40
N TYR A 36 -5.75 0.70 7.18
CA TYR A 36 -6.88 1.00 6.30
C TYR A 36 -7.47 -0.25 5.65
N CYS A 37 -6.63 -1.24 5.31
CA CYS A 37 -7.10 -2.58 4.95
C CYS A 37 -7.97 -3.19 6.07
N ASN A 38 -7.50 -3.11 7.32
CA ASN A 38 -8.24 -3.60 8.48
C ASN A 38 -9.61 -2.92 8.64
N GLN A 39 -9.68 -1.60 8.43
CA GLN A 39 -10.94 -0.84 8.49
C GLN A 39 -11.87 -1.20 7.34
N LEU A 40 -11.37 -1.24 6.11
CA LEU A 40 -12.15 -1.59 4.93
C LEU A 40 -12.70 -3.01 4.98
N CYS A 41 -11.94 -3.98 5.51
CA CYS A 41 -12.45 -5.33 5.79
C CYS A 41 -13.69 -5.32 6.69
N ASN A 42 -13.74 -4.42 7.69
CA ASN A 42 -14.87 -4.35 8.61
C ASN A 42 -16.08 -3.62 8.00
N ILE A 43 -15.84 -2.65 7.11
CA ILE A 43 -16.91 -1.87 6.46
C ILE A 43 -17.56 -2.67 5.34
N LEU A 44 -16.74 -3.33 4.53
CA LEU A 44 -17.17 -4.10 3.38
C LEU A 44 -17.53 -5.54 3.78
N ASP A 45 -18.00 -5.80 5.01
CA ASP A 45 -18.26 -7.14 5.59
C ASP A 45 -19.26 -7.97 4.76
N VAL A 46 -18.78 -8.42 3.59
CA VAL A 46 -19.37 -9.38 2.70
C VAL A 46 -18.81 -10.73 3.11
N ASN A 47 -19.64 -11.77 3.03
CA ASN A 47 -19.34 -13.15 3.42
C ASN A 47 -18.06 -13.78 2.77
N ASN A 48 -17.30 -13.02 1.97
CA ASN A 48 -16.14 -13.45 1.18
C ASN A 48 -14.83 -12.71 1.50
N VAL A 49 -14.77 -11.78 2.48
CA VAL A 49 -13.50 -11.12 2.83
C VAL A 49 -12.66 -12.02 3.70
N ASN A 50 -11.50 -12.46 3.20
CA ASN A 50 -10.51 -13.13 4.03
C ASN A 50 -9.51 -12.09 4.56
N LYS A 51 -9.81 -11.59 5.76
CA LYS A 51 -9.03 -10.55 6.43
C LYS A 51 -7.55 -10.91 6.58
N GLU A 52 -7.23 -12.17 6.83
CA GLU A 52 -5.83 -12.60 6.97
C GLU A 52 -5.05 -12.44 5.65
N ILE A 53 -5.65 -12.81 4.52
CA ILE A 53 -5.05 -12.62 3.18
C ILE A 53 -4.77 -11.15 2.94
N VAL A 54 -5.76 -10.29 3.14
CA VAL A 54 -5.63 -8.84 2.92
C VAL A 54 -4.50 -8.25 3.77
N LEU A 55 -4.44 -8.61 5.06
CA LEU A 55 -3.46 -8.07 5.99
C LEU A 55 -2.04 -8.57 5.72
N ILE A 56 -1.88 -9.81 5.24
CA ILE A 56 -0.59 -10.32 4.76
C ILE A 56 -0.15 -9.56 3.51
N SER A 57 -1.05 -9.40 2.53
CA SER A 57 -0.75 -8.66 1.30
C SER A 57 -0.37 -7.20 1.61
N ALA A 58 -1.07 -6.54 2.53
CA ALA A 58 -0.75 -5.17 2.95
C ALA A 58 0.67 -5.04 3.52
N LEU A 59 1.15 -6.02 4.29
CA LEU A 59 2.50 -6.01 4.85
C LEU A 59 3.58 -6.24 3.77
N LEU A 60 3.27 -6.96 2.71
CA LEU A 60 4.25 -7.43 1.74
C LEU A 60 4.19 -6.73 0.37
N HIS A 61 3.16 -5.93 0.07
CA HIS A 61 2.91 -5.43 -1.29
C HIS A 61 4.08 -4.65 -1.94
N ASP A 62 4.88 -3.95 -1.12
CA ASP A 62 6.03 -3.14 -1.56
C ASP A 62 7.38 -3.71 -1.11
N ILE A 63 7.43 -4.95 -0.60
CA ILE A 63 8.63 -5.49 0.07
C ILE A 63 9.84 -5.54 -0.88
N SER A 64 9.62 -5.76 -2.18
CA SER A 64 10.71 -5.76 -3.15
C SER A 64 11.39 -4.40 -3.24
N ALA A 65 10.63 -3.30 -3.27
CA ALA A 65 11.16 -1.94 -3.37
C ALA A 65 11.90 -1.52 -2.10
N VAL A 66 11.52 -2.09 -0.95
CA VAL A 66 12.24 -1.94 0.32
C VAL A 66 13.58 -2.69 0.29
N GLN A 67 13.62 -3.90 -0.27
CA GLN A 67 14.83 -4.72 -0.34
C GLN A 67 15.82 -4.25 -1.42
N ASP A 68 15.31 -3.91 -2.61
CA ASP A 68 16.05 -3.33 -3.73
C ASP A 68 15.16 -2.32 -4.46
N PHE A 69 15.51 -1.04 -4.31
CA PHE A 69 14.79 0.07 -4.93
C PHE A 69 14.72 -0.01 -6.46
N LYS A 70 15.62 -0.76 -7.11
CA LYS A 70 15.56 -0.97 -8.58
C LYS A 70 14.30 -1.71 -9.02
N THR A 71 13.67 -2.47 -8.13
CA THR A 71 12.41 -3.18 -8.39
C THR A 71 11.19 -2.27 -8.34
N LEU A 72 11.32 -0.99 -7.94
CA LEU A 72 10.17 -0.07 -7.83
C LEU A 72 9.27 -0.03 -9.10
N PRO A 73 9.77 -0.10 -10.35
CA PRO A 73 8.90 -0.14 -11.53
C PRO A 73 8.07 -1.42 -11.67
N THR A 74 8.49 -2.52 -11.06
CA THR A 74 7.90 -3.87 -11.18
C THR A 74 7.52 -4.46 -9.82
N HIS A 75 7.47 -3.62 -8.76
CA HIS A 75 7.41 -4.06 -7.37
C HIS A 75 6.19 -4.91 -7.05
N ASN A 76 5.09 -4.73 -7.77
CA ASN A 76 3.90 -5.57 -7.61
C ASN A 76 4.15 -7.03 -8.02
N ILE A 77 4.98 -7.27 -9.04
CA ILE A 77 5.36 -8.62 -9.49
C ILE A 77 6.46 -9.17 -8.58
N ASP A 78 7.54 -8.39 -8.38
CA ASP A 78 8.69 -8.81 -7.58
C ASP A 78 8.31 -9.07 -6.11
N SER A 79 7.41 -8.26 -5.53
CA SER A 79 6.93 -8.45 -4.16
C SER A 79 6.01 -9.66 -4.03
N ALA A 80 5.25 -9.99 -5.08
CA ALA A 80 4.44 -11.20 -5.14
C ALA A 80 5.31 -12.46 -5.13
N GLU A 81 6.41 -12.48 -5.89
CA GLU A 81 7.39 -13.59 -5.88
C GLU A 81 8.07 -13.73 -4.50
N ILE A 82 8.47 -12.61 -3.89
CA ILE A 82 9.05 -12.60 -2.53
C ILE A 82 8.03 -13.13 -1.51
N ALA A 83 6.78 -12.69 -1.60
CA ALA A 83 5.71 -13.13 -0.70
C ALA A 83 5.44 -14.63 -0.84
N GLU A 84 5.35 -15.15 -2.07
CA GLU A 84 5.18 -16.58 -2.33
C GLU A 84 6.28 -17.40 -1.65
N LYS A 85 7.55 -17.06 -1.92
CA LYS A 85 8.70 -17.77 -1.32
C LYS A 85 8.66 -17.72 0.21
N LEU A 86 8.46 -16.54 0.79
CA LEU A 86 8.44 -16.34 2.23
C LEU A 86 7.32 -17.16 2.90
N LEU A 87 6.14 -17.20 2.29
CA LEU A 87 4.99 -17.92 2.83
C LEU A 87 5.13 -19.45 2.65
N LEU A 88 5.71 -19.91 1.54
CA LEU A 88 6.07 -21.32 1.33
C LEU A 88 7.05 -21.83 2.39
N GLU A 89 8.13 -21.09 2.65
CA GLU A 89 9.12 -21.41 3.68
C GLU A 89 8.48 -21.49 5.08
N ASN A 90 7.39 -20.74 5.28
CA ASN A 90 6.62 -20.71 6.52
C ASN A 90 5.42 -21.66 6.54
N LYS A 91 5.31 -22.56 5.55
CA LYS A 91 4.31 -23.63 5.47
C LYS A 91 2.86 -23.12 5.42
N TYR A 92 2.64 -21.96 4.80
CA TYR A 92 1.28 -21.49 4.51
C TYR A 92 0.59 -22.39 3.47
N PRO A 93 -0.75 -22.55 3.52
CA PRO A 93 -1.47 -23.31 2.50
C PRO A 93 -1.36 -22.66 1.12
N PHE A 94 -1.15 -23.48 0.07
CA PHE A 94 -0.97 -23.00 -1.31
C PHE A 94 -2.10 -22.09 -1.78
N GLU A 95 -3.37 -22.43 -1.51
CA GLU A 95 -4.52 -21.60 -1.88
C GLU A 95 -4.48 -20.20 -1.27
N LYS A 96 -3.95 -20.07 -0.04
CA LYS A 96 -3.78 -18.77 0.63
C LYS A 96 -2.64 -17.99 -0.02
N ILE A 97 -1.55 -18.65 -0.36
CA ILE A 97 -0.39 -18.05 -1.02
C ILE A 97 -0.79 -17.45 -2.37
N GLU A 98 -1.52 -18.20 -3.20
CA GLU A 98 -1.98 -17.72 -4.50
C GLU A 98 -2.88 -16.48 -4.39
N LYS A 99 -3.78 -16.44 -3.41
CA LYS A 99 -4.63 -15.26 -3.16
C LYS A 99 -3.82 -14.05 -2.67
N VAL A 100 -2.79 -14.26 -1.85
CA VAL A 100 -1.89 -13.19 -1.43
C VAL A 100 -1.10 -12.65 -2.62
N ARG A 101 -0.55 -13.56 -3.44
CA ARG A 101 0.21 -13.25 -4.65
C ARG A 101 -0.61 -12.40 -5.62
N GLN A 102 -1.82 -12.87 -5.97
CA GLN A 102 -2.76 -12.14 -6.82
C GLN A 102 -3.06 -10.73 -6.28
N CYS A 103 -3.36 -10.62 -4.98
CA CYS A 103 -3.68 -9.35 -4.36
C CYS A 103 -2.52 -8.36 -4.47
N ILE A 104 -1.28 -8.83 -4.23
CA ILE A 104 -0.06 -8.02 -4.39
C ILE A 104 0.18 -7.66 -5.86
N GLU A 105 0.03 -8.58 -6.81
CA GLU A 105 0.22 -8.28 -8.24
C GLU A 105 -0.73 -7.18 -8.74
N ASN A 106 -1.97 -7.20 -8.25
CA ASN A 106 -3.05 -6.33 -8.69
C ASN A 106 -3.09 -4.96 -7.98
N HIS A 107 -2.37 -4.78 -6.86
CA HIS A 107 -2.58 -3.63 -5.97
C HIS A 107 -2.32 -2.25 -6.63
N VAL A 108 -1.42 -2.19 -7.61
CA VAL A 108 -1.08 -0.95 -8.34
C VAL A 108 -2.20 -0.46 -9.25
N THR A 109 -3.17 -1.32 -9.55
CA THR A 109 -4.35 -0.98 -10.34
C THR A 109 -5.43 -0.41 -9.45
N HIS A 110 -6.14 0.62 -9.89
CA HIS A 110 -7.34 1.10 -9.20
C HIS A 110 -8.51 0.15 -9.44
N ILE A 111 -8.91 -0.60 -8.42
CA ILE A 111 -9.93 -1.64 -8.56
C ILE A 111 -11.20 -1.22 -7.81
N LYS A 112 -12.33 -1.12 -8.52
CA LYS A 112 -13.63 -0.85 -7.91
C LYS A 112 -14.35 -2.13 -7.51
N ILE A 113 -15.41 -1.95 -6.74
CA ILE A 113 -16.36 -3.02 -6.43
C ILE A 113 -16.84 -3.65 -7.75
N ASN A 114 -16.78 -4.98 -7.84
CA ASN A 114 -17.09 -5.80 -9.02
C ASN A 114 -16.07 -5.80 -10.17
N GLU A 115 -14.92 -5.14 -10.05
CA GLU A 115 -13.85 -5.14 -11.07
C GLU A 115 -12.69 -6.10 -10.73
N GLY A 116 -12.74 -6.75 -9.57
CA GLY A 116 -11.71 -7.68 -9.11
C GLY A 116 -12.14 -8.46 -7.87
N SER A 117 -11.21 -9.19 -7.26
CA SER A 117 -11.47 -9.86 -5.98
C SER A 117 -11.72 -8.80 -4.89
N ILE A 118 -12.55 -9.11 -3.89
CA ILE A 118 -12.79 -8.16 -2.79
C ILE A 118 -11.50 -7.84 -2.02
N ASN A 119 -10.56 -8.78 -1.97
CA ASN A 119 -9.25 -8.56 -1.35
C ASN A 119 -8.42 -7.55 -2.17
N ASP A 120 -8.46 -7.67 -3.50
CA ASP A 120 -7.75 -6.79 -4.43
C ASP A 120 -8.31 -5.36 -4.34
N VAL A 121 -9.64 -5.23 -4.27
CA VAL A 121 -10.34 -3.96 -4.04
C VAL A 121 -9.86 -3.32 -2.73
N ILE A 122 -9.84 -4.08 -1.63
CA ILE A 122 -9.45 -3.54 -0.32
C ILE A 122 -7.99 -3.05 -0.34
N LEU A 123 -7.06 -3.87 -0.83
CA LEU A 123 -5.64 -3.52 -0.82
C LEU A 123 -5.35 -2.30 -1.72
N SER A 124 -5.86 -2.30 -2.95
CA SER A 124 -5.71 -1.19 -3.89
C SER A 124 -6.21 0.14 -3.31
N ASN A 125 -7.38 0.12 -2.67
CA ASN A 125 -7.95 1.33 -2.07
C ASN A 125 -7.18 1.78 -0.81
N ALA A 126 -6.71 0.85 0.02
CA ALA A 126 -5.90 1.18 1.19
C ALA A 126 -4.53 1.76 0.82
N ASP A 127 -3.88 1.23 -0.23
CA ASP A 127 -2.64 1.78 -0.79
C ASP A 127 -2.86 3.22 -1.31
N ALA A 128 -3.91 3.42 -2.10
CA ALA A 128 -4.28 4.74 -2.60
C ALA A 128 -4.57 5.75 -1.45
N ILE A 129 -5.24 5.30 -0.37
CA ILE A 129 -5.48 6.12 0.83
C ILE A 129 -4.16 6.53 1.49
N ALA A 130 -3.23 5.61 1.73
CA ALA A 130 -1.96 5.90 2.39
C ALA A 130 -1.15 6.97 1.64
N GLN A 131 -1.27 6.97 0.31
CA GLN A 131 -0.67 7.96 -0.59
C GLN A 131 -1.34 9.34 -0.56
N ILE A 132 -2.57 9.44 -0.07
CA ILE A 132 -3.28 10.70 0.12
C ILE A 132 -2.97 11.28 1.50
N ILE A 133 -3.17 10.49 2.56
CA ILE A 133 -3.28 11.01 3.93
C ILE A 133 -1.93 11.22 4.64
N LYS A 134 -0.82 10.86 4.00
CA LYS A 134 0.55 11.04 4.52
C LYS A 134 1.37 12.02 3.68
N PRO A 135 0.94 13.29 3.57
CA PRO A 135 1.52 14.25 2.65
C PRO A 135 3.00 14.53 2.93
N VAL A 136 3.42 14.50 4.20
CA VAL A 136 4.82 14.76 4.58
C VAL A 136 5.77 13.72 3.96
N TYR A 137 5.43 12.44 4.06
CA TYR A 137 6.26 11.37 3.49
C TYR A 137 6.27 11.42 1.97
N TRP A 138 5.12 11.62 1.32
CA TRP A 138 5.04 11.63 -0.14
C TRP A 138 5.65 12.88 -0.77
N LEU A 139 5.64 14.02 -0.07
CA LEU A 139 6.45 15.18 -0.46
C LEU A 139 7.94 14.90 -0.30
N PHE A 140 8.37 14.28 0.81
CA PHE A 140 9.76 13.83 0.97
C PHE A 140 10.17 12.88 -0.16
N PHE A 141 9.34 11.89 -0.49
CA PHE A 141 9.55 10.99 -1.61
C PHE A 141 9.73 11.76 -2.93
N SER A 142 8.84 12.71 -3.22
CA SER A 142 8.89 13.51 -4.45
C SER A 142 10.17 14.36 -4.57
N TYR A 143 10.62 15.00 -3.48
CA TYR A 143 11.74 15.92 -3.54
C TYR A 143 13.09 15.25 -3.31
N LYS A 144 13.16 14.24 -2.43
CA LYS A 144 14.43 13.62 -2.04
C LYS A 144 14.70 12.32 -2.77
N ILE A 145 13.70 11.46 -2.91
CA ILE A 145 13.87 10.17 -3.56
C ILE A 145 13.77 10.32 -5.08
N ARG A 146 12.79 11.09 -5.57
CA ARG A 146 12.56 11.34 -7.00
C ARG A 146 13.35 12.55 -7.54
N ASN A 147 13.97 13.33 -6.65
CA ASN A 147 14.78 14.50 -6.98
C ASN A 147 14.05 15.55 -7.84
N PHE A 148 12.74 15.74 -7.61
CA PHE A 148 11.99 16.78 -8.29
C PHE A 148 12.34 18.17 -7.73
N ASN A 149 12.30 19.19 -8.59
CA ASN A 149 12.30 20.57 -8.13
C ASN A 149 10.95 20.90 -7.46
N PHE A 150 10.85 22.08 -6.84
CA PHE A 150 9.66 22.50 -6.12
C PHE A 150 8.37 22.42 -6.97
N GLN A 151 8.39 22.92 -8.21
CA GLN A 151 7.21 22.97 -9.07
C GLN A 151 6.78 21.57 -9.52
N ASP A 152 7.74 20.74 -9.93
CA ASP A 152 7.46 19.38 -10.37
C ASP A 152 6.98 18.50 -9.21
N GLY A 153 7.56 18.63 -8.02
CA GLY A 153 7.10 17.90 -6.83
C GLY A 153 5.71 18.34 -6.38
N LYS A 154 5.42 19.65 -6.34
CA LYS A 154 4.07 20.17 -6.05
C LYS A 154 3.04 19.66 -7.06
N LYS A 155 3.36 19.73 -8.36
CA LYS A 155 2.48 19.23 -9.43
C LYS A 155 2.27 17.72 -9.33
N TRP A 156 3.35 16.96 -9.15
CA TRP A 156 3.28 15.51 -9.01
C TRP A 156 2.40 15.10 -7.83
N PHE A 157 2.62 15.70 -6.66
CA PHE A 157 1.86 15.34 -5.46
C PHE A 157 0.39 15.74 -5.58
N SER A 158 0.09 16.94 -6.09
CA SER A 158 -1.28 17.38 -6.39
C SER A 158 -2.00 16.43 -7.35
N SER A 159 -1.35 16.01 -8.44
CA SER A 159 -1.91 15.03 -9.37
C SER A 159 -2.12 13.67 -8.71
N ARG A 160 -1.16 13.20 -7.89
CA ARG A 160 -1.24 11.91 -7.19
C ARG A 160 -2.46 11.85 -6.26
N ILE A 161 -2.65 12.84 -5.39
CA ILE A 161 -3.77 12.83 -4.45
C ILE A 161 -5.13 12.90 -5.14
N ASN A 162 -5.24 13.68 -6.22
CA ASN A 162 -6.50 13.83 -6.95
C ASN A 162 -6.83 12.57 -7.76
N SER A 163 -5.82 11.96 -8.40
CA SER A 163 -6.00 10.69 -9.11
C SER A 163 -6.43 9.58 -8.17
N ASN A 164 -5.73 9.43 -7.03
CA ASN A 164 -6.07 8.40 -6.06
C ASN A 164 -7.48 8.62 -5.50
N TRP A 165 -7.82 9.85 -5.11
CA TRP A 165 -9.16 10.18 -4.60
C TRP A 165 -10.28 9.83 -5.59
N ASN A 166 -10.12 10.20 -6.86
CA ASN A 166 -11.13 9.95 -7.89
C ASN A 166 -11.35 8.45 -8.14
N SER A 167 -10.31 7.65 -7.92
CA SER A 167 -10.32 6.20 -8.11
C SER A 167 -10.85 5.41 -6.91
N LEU A 168 -10.95 6.03 -5.73
CA LEU A 168 -11.44 5.35 -4.52
C LEU A 168 -12.90 4.90 -4.67
N ILE A 169 -13.20 3.76 -4.07
CA ILE A 169 -14.58 3.32 -3.81
C ILE A 169 -15.25 4.26 -2.79
N GLU A 170 -16.57 4.32 -2.81
CA GLU A 170 -17.31 5.25 -1.94
C GLU A 170 -17.01 5.06 -0.44
N PRO A 171 -17.00 3.82 0.11
CA PRO A 171 -16.65 3.62 1.52
C PRO A 171 -15.23 4.07 1.88
N ALA A 172 -14.29 4.02 0.93
CA ALA A 172 -12.93 4.50 1.12
C ALA A 172 -12.86 6.04 1.10
N LYS A 173 -13.69 6.70 0.29
CA LYS A 173 -13.83 8.16 0.30
C LYS A 173 -14.41 8.66 1.62
N GLU A 174 -15.52 8.07 2.07
CA GLU A 174 -16.18 8.41 3.34
C GLU A 174 -15.21 8.31 4.52
N LEU A 175 -14.32 7.31 4.53
CA LEU A 175 -13.30 7.14 5.56
C LEU A 175 -12.28 8.28 5.67
N ILE A 176 -12.00 9.01 4.58
CA ILE A 176 -10.90 9.98 4.53
C ILE A 176 -11.28 11.34 3.93
N GLU A 177 -12.57 11.61 3.69
CA GLU A 177 -13.04 12.83 3.03
C GLU A 177 -12.49 14.10 3.69
N ASP A 178 -12.66 14.24 5.00
CA ASP A 178 -12.15 15.39 5.75
C ASP A 178 -10.63 15.57 5.58
N LYS A 179 -9.87 14.46 5.65
CA LYS A 179 -8.42 14.47 5.48
C LYS A 179 -8.03 14.90 4.08
N TYR A 180 -8.70 14.35 3.06
CA TYR A 180 -8.46 14.72 1.66
C TYR A 180 -8.74 16.19 1.41
N MET A 181 -9.87 16.72 1.91
CA MET A 181 -10.25 18.12 1.71
C MET A 181 -9.24 19.09 2.32
N ILE A 182 -8.76 18.81 3.54
CA ILE A 182 -7.71 19.59 4.20
C ILE A 182 -6.41 19.55 3.37
N ILE A 183 -5.97 18.36 2.97
CA ILE A 183 -4.70 18.18 2.25
C ILE A 183 -4.76 18.86 0.87
N LYS A 184 -5.88 18.71 0.16
CA LYS A 184 -6.14 19.36 -1.13
C LYS A 184 -6.06 20.88 -1.02
N TYR A 185 -6.68 21.46 0.01
CA TYR A 185 -6.63 22.89 0.26
C TYR A 185 -5.19 23.37 0.52
N LEU A 186 -4.41 22.64 1.33
CA LEU A 186 -3.03 23.00 1.65
C LEU A 186 -2.10 22.98 0.42
N ILE A 187 -2.27 22.01 -0.49
CA ILE A 187 -1.43 21.90 -1.69
C ILE A 187 -1.80 22.93 -2.76
N GLN A 188 -3.01 23.50 -2.72
CA GLN A 188 -3.46 24.52 -3.67
C GLN A 188 -2.92 25.93 -3.34
N GLN A 189 -2.50 26.18 -2.11
CA GLN A 189 -1.79 27.42 -1.72
C GLN A 189 -0.35 27.40 -2.25
#